data_AF-A0A4Q6A6T4-F1
#
_entry.id   AF-A0A4Q6A6T4-F1
#
_cell.length_a   1.000
_cell.length_b   1.000
_cell.length_c   1.000
_cell.angle_alpha   90.00
_cell.angle_beta   90.00
_cell.angle_gamma   90.00
#
_symmetry.space_group_name_H-M   'P 1'
#
loop_
_entity.id
_entity.type
_entity.pdbx_description
1 polymer ?
#
loop_
_entity_poly.entity_id
_entity_poly.type
_entity_poly.pdbx_seq_one_letter_code
_entity_poly.pdbx_strand_id
1 'polypeptide(L)'
;MSLIQNIRDKYARVAVVAIGLALLGFILMDAFAGGGGGLFGGPDTTIGKINGDKIEADGFMRRVSEITKRPGFEGENGTAQA
;
A
#
# COMPACT_ATOMS: atom_id res chain seq x y z
N MET A 1 -2.90 21.51 -46.87
CA MET A 1 -3.25 21.29 -45.45
C MET A 1 -3.06 22.60 -44.70
N SER A 2 -4.12 23.11 -44.07
CA SER A 2 -4.06 24.39 -43.34
C SER A 2 -3.20 24.26 -42.08
N LEU A 3 -2.50 25.32 -41.70
CA LEU A 3 -1.73 25.39 -40.45
C LEU A 3 -2.60 25.07 -39.22
N ILE A 4 -3.87 25.48 -39.24
CA ILE A 4 -4.84 25.22 -38.17
C ILE A 4 -5.27 23.74 -38.10
N GLN A 5 -5.18 23.01 -39.21
CA GLN A 5 -5.43 21.56 -39.25
C GLN A 5 -4.18 20.81 -38.77
N ASN A 6 -2.99 21.24 -39.20
CA ASN A 6 -1.73 20.64 -38.78
C ASN A 6 -1.50 20.76 -37.27
N ILE A 7 -1.93 21.86 -36.64
CA ILE A 7 -1.76 22.06 -35.20
C ILE A 7 -2.75 21.18 -34.40
N ARG A 8 -3.99 21.02 -34.89
CA ARG A 8 -4.99 20.14 -34.29
C ARG A 8 -4.55 18.68 -34.34
N ASP A 9 -4.09 18.21 -35.49
CA ASP A 9 -3.63 16.83 -35.66
C ASP A 9 -2.38 16.53 -34.83
N LYS A 10 -1.44 17.49 -34.77
CA LYS A 10 -0.23 17.34 -33.94
C LYS A 10 -0.58 17.24 -32.45
N TYR A 11 -1.46 18.10 -31.95
CA TYR A 11 -1.85 18.06 -30.53
C TYR A 11 -2.75 16.87 -30.18
N ALA A 12 -3.63 16.45 -31.08
CA ALA A 12 -4.45 15.25 -30.87
C ALA A 12 -3.56 14.01 -30.66
N ARG A 13 -2.51 13.84 -31.47
CA ARG A 13 -1.59 12.70 -31.34
C ARG A 13 -0.77 12.76 -30.04
N VAL A 14 -0.29 13.95 -29.65
CA VAL A 14 0.45 14.14 -28.41
C VAL A 14 -0.43 13.88 -27.19
N ALA A 15 -1.68 14.33 -27.21
CA ALA A 15 -2.63 14.11 -26.12
C ALA A 15 -2.90 12.61 -25.87
N VAL A 16 -3.09 11.82 -26.92
CA VAL A 16 -3.30 10.37 -26.81
C VAL A 16 -2.10 9.67 -26.15
N VAL A 17 -0.88 10.04 -26.55
CA VAL A 17 0.35 9.50 -25.95
C VAL A 17 0.47 9.91 -24.48
N ALA A 18 0.17 11.17 -24.14
CA ALA A 18 0.22 11.67 -22.78
C ALA A 18 -0.77 10.93 -21.85
N ILE A 19 -1.99 10.66 -22.32
CA ILE A 19 -2.98 9.88 -21.55
C ILE A 19 -2.48 8.44 -21.34
N GLY A 20 -1.93 7.80 -22.37
CA GLY A 20 -1.36 6.46 -22.24
C GLY A 20 -0.24 6.39 -21.20
N LEU A 21 0.67 7.37 -21.22
CA LEU A 21 1.73 7.49 -20.22
C LEU A 21 1.18 7.76 -18.81
N ALA A 22 0.15 8.59 -18.68
CA ALA A 22 -0.48 8.87 -17.40
C ALA A 22 -1.13 7.61 -16.79
N LEU A 23 -1.81 6.79 -17.59
CA LEU A 23 -2.41 5.53 -17.12
C LEU A 23 -1.33 4.51 -16.72
N LEU A 24 -0.26 4.39 -17.51
CA LEU A 24 0.87 3.52 -17.16
C LEU A 24 1.54 3.99 -15.86
N GLY A 25 1.80 5.29 -15.73
CA GLY A 25 2.37 5.88 -14.52
C GLY A 25 1.45 5.74 -13.30
N PHE A 26 0.14 5.90 -13.48
CA PHE A 26 -0.86 5.71 -12.44
C PHE A 26 -0.84 4.27 -11.92
N ILE A 27 -0.84 3.27 -12.80
CA ILE A 27 -0.80 1.86 -12.38
C ILE A 27 0.51 1.53 -11.66
N LEU A 28 1.65 2.04 -12.16
CA LEU A 28 2.93 1.82 -11.50
C LEU A 28 2.96 2.48 -10.11
N MET A 29 2.53 3.75 -10.02
CA MET A 29 2.46 4.45 -8.74
C MET A 29 1.47 3.80 -7.79
N ASP A 30 0.32 3.34 -8.27
CA ASP A 30 -0.69 2.63 -7.47
C ASP A 30 -0.17 1.28 -6.98
N ALA A 31 0.56 0.53 -7.82
CA ALA A 31 1.21 -0.72 -7.43
C ALA A 31 2.34 -0.52 -6.39
N PHE A 32 3.14 0.55 -6.54
CA PHE A 32 4.24 0.83 -5.61
C PHE A 32 3.78 1.55 -4.33
N ALA A 33 2.79 2.45 -4.40
CA ALA A 33 2.28 3.20 -3.26
C ALA A 33 1.19 2.44 -2.48
N GLY A 34 0.34 1.68 -3.17
CA GLY A 34 -0.64 0.76 -2.59
C GLY A 34 -0.04 -0.58 -2.14
N GLY A 35 1.19 -0.88 -2.55
CA GLY A 35 1.94 -2.12 -2.27
C GLY A 35 2.45 -2.26 -0.82
N GLY A 36 1.53 -2.18 0.14
CA GLY A 36 1.66 -2.74 1.49
C GLY A 36 1.70 -4.27 1.54
N GLY A 37 1.30 -4.97 0.49
CA GLY A 37 1.37 -6.43 0.36
C GLY A 37 1.51 -6.76 -1.11
N GLY A 38 2.35 -7.75 -1.45
CA GLY A 38 2.64 -8.10 -2.83
C GLY A 38 1.40 -8.57 -3.59
N LEU A 39 1.47 -8.42 -4.92
CA LEU A 39 0.55 -8.92 -5.96
C LEU A 39 0.27 -10.45 -5.91
N PHE A 40 0.66 -11.15 -4.84
CA PHE A 40 0.61 -12.62 -4.72
C PHE A 40 0.20 -13.15 -3.32
N GLY A 41 -0.19 -12.33 -2.35
CA GLY A 41 -0.35 -12.80 -0.96
C GLY A 41 -1.66 -12.46 -0.29
N GLY A 42 -2.67 -13.33 -0.41
CA GLY A 42 -3.77 -13.51 0.55
C GLY A 42 -4.59 -12.27 0.97
N PRO A 43 -5.60 -12.43 1.85
CA PRO A 43 -6.28 -11.30 2.47
C PRO A 43 -5.26 -10.43 3.22
N ASP A 44 -5.33 -9.11 3.04
CA ASP A 44 -4.40 -8.12 3.60
C ASP A 44 -4.46 -8.16 5.14
N THR A 45 -3.50 -8.85 5.77
CA THR A 45 -3.34 -8.90 7.23
C THR A 45 -2.40 -7.79 7.72
N THR A 46 -2.05 -6.80 6.91
CA THR A 46 -1.11 -5.74 7.32
C THR A 46 -1.80 -4.77 8.29
N ILE A 47 -1.43 -4.81 9.59
CA ILE A 47 -2.00 -3.90 10.61
C ILE A 47 -1.38 -2.51 10.52
N GLY A 48 -0.13 -2.42 10.03
CA GLY A 48 0.54 -1.13 9.86
C GLY A 48 1.98 -1.26 9.35
N LYS A 49 2.63 -0.12 9.14
CA LYS A 49 4.04 -0.02 8.75
C LYS A 49 4.80 0.81 9.79
N ILE A 50 5.95 0.33 10.25
CA ILE A 50 6.85 1.07 11.14
C ILE A 50 8.21 1.18 10.44
N ASN A 51 8.73 2.40 10.28
CA ASN A 51 10.01 2.67 9.59
C ASN A 51 10.12 2.08 8.16
N GLY A 52 8.98 1.84 7.49
CA GLY A 52 8.94 1.21 6.17
C GLY A 52 8.77 -0.30 6.18
N ASP A 53 8.94 -0.94 7.33
CA ASP A 53 8.72 -2.38 7.50
C ASP A 53 7.24 -2.68 7.80
N LYS A 54 6.69 -3.67 7.09
CA LYS A 54 5.30 -4.09 7.20
C LYS A 54 5.13 -5.01 8.40
N ILE A 55 4.12 -4.75 9.22
CA ILE A 55 3.74 -5.59 10.35
C ILE A 55 2.44 -6.31 10.02
N GLU A 56 2.56 -7.62 9.85
CA GLU A 56 1.43 -8.53 9.61
C GLU A 56 0.75 -8.92 10.94
N ALA A 57 -0.57 -9.05 10.92
CA ALA A 57 -1.40 -9.40 12.07
C ALA A 57 -0.97 -10.71 12.70
N ASP A 58 -0.73 -11.74 11.88
CA ASP A 58 -0.35 -13.07 12.34
C ASP A 58 1.03 -13.05 13.01
N GLY A 59 1.98 -12.29 12.44
CA GLY A 59 3.31 -12.10 13.01
C GLY A 59 3.27 -11.35 14.34
N PHE A 60 2.40 -10.34 14.46
CA PHE A 60 2.19 -9.61 15.71
C PHE A 60 1.55 -10.49 16.79
N MET A 61 0.43 -11.14 16.48
CA MET A 61 -0.30 -12.00 17.42
C MET A 61 0.58 -13.13 17.95
N ARG A 62 1.44 -13.71 17.11
CA ARG A 62 2.39 -14.75 17.52
C ARG A 62 3.44 -14.21 18.51
N ARG A 63 4.01 -13.03 18.26
CA ARG A 63 4.95 -12.38 19.19
C ARG A 63 4.28 -12.04 20.53
N VAL A 64 3.05 -11.52 20.50
CA VAL A 64 2.28 -11.22 21.71
C VAL A 64 2.02 -12.51 22.50
N SER A 65 1.58 -13.57 21.84
CA SER A 65 1.35 -14.87 22.48
C SER A 65 2.62 -15.44 23.12
N GLU A 66 3.77 -15.35 22.45
CA GLU A 66 5.07 -15.78 22.99
C GLU A 66 5.50 -14.96 24.21
N ILE A 67 5.23 -13.65 24.22
CA ILE A 67 5.50 -12.76 25.36
C ILE A 67 4.57 -13.10 26.54
N THR A 68 3.26 -13.25 26.29
CA THR A 68 2.28 -13.61 27.32
C THR A 68 2.52 -15.01 27.90
N LYS A 69 3.07 -15.94 27.10
CA LYS A 69 3.34 -17.30 27.54
C LYS A 69 4.64 -17.45 28.35
N ARG A 70 5.47 -16.40 28.44
CA ARG A 70 6.60 -16.37 29.38
C ARG A 70 6.05 -16.16 30.79
N PRO A 71 6.26 -17.10 31.74
CA PRO A 71 5.68 -17.07 33.08
C PRO A 71 6.32 -16.02 34.01
N GLY A 72 6.47 -14.78 33.54
CA GLY A 72 7.13 -13.71 34.28
C GLY A 72 6.85 -12.29 33.75
N PHE A 73 5.78 -12.08 32.99
CA PHE A 73 5.28 -10.73 32.68
C PHE A 73 3.89 -10.55 33.28
N GLU A 74 3.86 -10.57 34.62
CA GLU A 74 2.72 -10.14 35.43
C GLU A 74 2.74 -8.61 35.43
N GLY A 75 2.09 -8.03 34.41
CA GLY A 75 1.87 -6.59 34.32
C GLY A 75 0.82 -6.16 35.32
N GLU A 76 1.30 -5.69 36.47
CA GLU A 76 0.55 -4.85 37.40
C GLU A 76 0.03 -3.59 36.66
N ASN A 77 -1.25 -3.58 36.26
CA ASN A 77 -2.10 -2.39 36.22
C ASN A 77 -3.58 -2.70 35.92
N GLY A 78 -4.39 -2.74 36.99
CA GLY A 78 -5.46 -1.75 37.17
C GLY A 78 -6.75 -1.83 36.33
N THR A 79 -7.80 -2.34 36.98
CA THR A 79 -9.19 -1.81 36.97
C THR A 79 -9.96 -1.73 35.65
N ALA A 80 -10.81 -2.74 35.41
CA ALA A 80 -12.24 -2.54 35.16
C ALA A 80 -12.92 -3.91 35.04
N GLN A 81 -13.66 -4.30 36.09
CA GLN A 81 -14.95 -5.00 36.02
C GLN A 81 -15.32 -5.46 37.44
N ALA A 82 -16.11 -4.63 38.11
CA ALA A 82 -17.06 -5.03 39.13
C ALA A 82 -18.45 -4.96 38.50
#